data_AF-A0A8T4NK34-F1
#
_entry.id   AF-A0A8T4NK34-F1
#
_cell.length_a   1.000
_cell.length_b   1.000
_cell.length_c   1.000
_cell.angle_alpha   90.00
_cell.angle_beta   90.00
_cell.angle_gamma   90.00
#
_symmetry.space_group_name_H-M   'P 1'
#
loop_
_entity.id
_entity.type
_entity.pdbx_description
1 polymer ?
#
loop_
_entity_poly.entity_id
_entity_poly.type
_entity_poly.pdbx_seq_one_letter_code
_entity_poly.pdbx_strand_id
1 'polypeptide(L)' 'MEPSQIYILISILVLLVIAILIFFVRKNKKQKPLTILASLAFAFILAGIIFGESRLVGYSLIGVGVLLAIIDIIKKLK' A
#
# COMPACT_ATOMS: atom_id res chain seq x y z
N MET A 1 -25.64 4.21 19.85
CA MET A 1 -24.94 4.49 18.57
C MET A 1 -25.25 3.33 17.66
N GLU A 2 -25.71 3.59 16.44
CA GLU A 2 -25.98 2.51 15.50
C GLU A 2 -24.66 1.81 15.13
N PRO A 3 -24.66 0.48 14.89
CA PRO A 3 -23.44 -0.23 14.50
C PRO A 3 -22.73 0.40 13.30
N SER A 4 -23.50 0.91 12.33
CA SER A 4 -22.98 1.63 11.16
C SER A 4 -22.20 2.89 11.52
N GLN A 5 -22.68 3.67 12.49
CA GLN A 5 -22.00 4.89 12.97
C GLN A 5 -20.68 4.55 13.66
N ILE A 6 -20.63 3.43 14.39
CA ILE A 6 -19.41 2.96 15.05
C ILE A 6 -18.34 2.57 14.01
N TYR A 7 -18.70 1.84 12.95
CA TYR A 7 -17.76 1.47 11.88
C TYR A 7 -17.22 2.68 11.11
N ILE A 8 -18.08 3.66 10.83
CA ILE A 8 -17.68 4.91 10.17
C ILE A 8 -16.70 5.67 11.06
N LEU A 9 -17.01 5.80 12.36
CA LEU A 9 -16.14 6.48 13.31
C LEU A 9 -14.76 5.83 13.42
N ILE A 10 -14.71 4.49 13.47
CA ILE A 10 -13.45 3.72 13.49
C ILE A 10 -12.66 3.97 12.20
N SER A 11 -13.32 3.90 11.03
CA SER A 11 -12.67 4.14 9.74
C SER A 11 -12.04 5.52 9.65
N ILE A 12 -12.76 6.55 10.11
CA ILE A 12 -12.27 7.93 10.16
C ILE A 12 -11.06 8.05 11.11
N LEU A 13 -11.15 7.45 12.30
CA LEU A 13 -10.03 7.44 13.26
C LEU A 13 -8.79 6.77 12.68
N VAL A 14 -8.94 5.64 12.00
CA VAL A 14 -7.82 4.93 11.35
C VAL A 14 -7.20 5.80 10.25
N LEU A 15 -8.02 6.40 9.38
CA LEU A 15 -7.53 7.31 8.34
C LEU A 15 -6.80 8.53 8.93
N LEU A 16 -7.31 9.09 10.03
CA LEU A 16 -6.69 10.20 10.73
C LEU A 16 -5.31 9.81 11.28
N VAL A 17 -5.18 8.64 11.91
CA VAL A 17 -3.90 8.11 12.41
C VAL A 17 -2.91 7.90 11.26
N ILE A 18 -3.34 7.32 10.15
CA ILE A 18 -2.51 7.14 8.96
C ILE A 18 -2.03 8.49 8.42
N ALA A 19 -2.92 9.49 8.32
CA ALA A 19 -2.58 10.82 7.85
C ALA A 19 -1.53 11.50 8.75
N ILE A 20 -1.70 11.43 10.07
CA ILE A 20 -0.76 11.98 11.05
C ILE A 20 0.61 11.28 10.92
N LEU A 21 0.63 9.94 10.85
CA LEU A 21 1.86 9.16 10.67
C LEU A 21 2.61 9.59 9.40
N ILE A 22 1.90 9.67 8.27
CA ILE A 22 2.50 10.09 6.99
C ILE A 22 3.07 11.50 7.12
N PHE A 23 2.32 12.44 7.69
CA PHE A 23 2.74 13.84 7.86
C PHE A 23 4.02 13.96 8.70
N PHE A 24 4.11 13.23 9.82
CA PHE A 24 5.29 13.24 10.69
C PHE A 24 6.52 12.59 10.02
N VAL A 25 6.34 11.48 9.30
CA VAL A 25 7.44 10.80 8.59
C VAL A 25 7.98 11.64 7.42
N ARG A 26 7.17 12.53 6.85
CA ARG A 26 7.51 13.31 5.65
C ARG A 26 8.44 14.51 5.90
N LYS A 27 8.67 14.91 7.16
CA LYS A 27 9.25 16.23 7.52
C LYS A 27 10.67 16.51 7.00
N ASN A 28 11.49 15.52 6.66
CA ASN A 28 12.94 15.73 6.43
C ASN A 28 13.59 14.92 5.29
N LYS A 29 12.86 14.36 4.33
CA LYS A 29 13.48 13.61 3.22
C LYS A 29 13.16 14.24 1.87
N LYS A 30 14.19 14.58 1.08
CA LYS A 30 14.08 14.80 -0.37
C LYS A 30 13.45 13.54 -0.96
N GLN A 31 12.17 13.59 -1.29
CA GLN A 31 11.43 12.45 -1.80
C GLN A 31 12.04 12.07 -3.14
N LYS A 32 12.76 10.95 -3.19
CA LYS A 32 13.10 10.33 -4.47
C LYS A 32 11.77 9.92 -5.12
N PRO A 33 11.52 10.26 -6.39
CA PRO A 33 10.28 9.88 -7.05
C PRO A 33 10.12 8.35 -6.99
N LEU A 34 8.86 7.91 -6.92
CA LEU A 34 8.54 6.50 -7.10
C LEU A 34 9.07 6.07 -8.47
N THR A 35 9.82 4.99 -8.49
CA THR A 35 10.26 4.35 -9.73
C THR A 35 9.07 3.65 -10.36
N ILE A 36 9.08 3.55 -11.69
CA ILE A 36 8.01 2.86 -12.44
C ILE A 36 7.77 1.44 -11.91
N LEU A 37 8.84 0.72 -11.52
CA LEU A 37 8.74 -0.61 -10.90
C LEU A 37 8.03 -0.57 -9.54
N ALA A 38 8.29 0.42 -8.70
CA ALA A 38 7.61 0.58 -7.42
C ALA A 38 6.12 0.91 -7.63
N SER A 39 5.80 1.76 -8.60
CA SER A 39 4.41 2.07 -8.98
C SER A 39 3.67 0.81 -9.44
N LEU A 40 4.31 0.02 -10.30
CA LEU A 40 3.74 -1.22 -10.83
C LEU A 40 3.57 -2.28 -9.73
N ALA A 41 4.57 -2.42 -8.86
CA ALA A 41 4.49 -3.28 -7.69
C ALA A 41 3.28 -2.95 -6.81
N PHE A 42 3.08 -1.66 -6.50
CA PHE A 42 1.92 -1.20 -5.75
C PHE A 42 0.60 -1.51 -6.46
N ALA A 43 0.52 -1.29 -7.78
CA ALA A 43 -0.68 -1.60 -8.55
C ALA A 43 -1.03 -3.09 -8.48
N PHE A 44 -0.04 -3.98 -8.60
CA PHE A 44 -0.24 -5.43 -8.47
C PHE A 44 -0.67 -5.85 -7.06
N ILE A 45 -0.08 -5.28 -6.01
CA ILE A 45 -0.47 -5.56 -4.62
C ILE A 45 -1.91 -5.10 -4.38
N LEU A 46 -2.26 -3.88 -4.78
CA LEU A 46 -3.63 -3.35 -4.63
C LEU A 46 -4.63 -4.20 -5.42
N ALA A 47 -4.32 -4.56 -6.66
CA ALA A 47 -5.15 -5.45 -7.45
C ALA A 47 -5.34 -6.79 -6.75
N GLY A 48 -4.27 -7.38 -6.20
CA GLY A 48 -4.38 -8.66 -5.49
C GLY A 48 -5.20 -8.61 -4.20
N ILE A 49 -5.20 -7.47 -3.49
CA ILE A 49 -6.08 -7.24 -2.34
C ILE A 49 -7.55 -7.12 -2.81
N ILE A 50 -7.82 -6.38 -3.89
CA ILE A 50 -9.17 -6.20 -4.45
C ILE A 50 -9.73 -7.52 -4.97
N PHE A 51 -8.93 -8.31 -5.70
CA PHE A 51 -9.30 -9.64 -6.21
C PHE A 51 -9.16 -10.76 -5.16
N GLY A 52 -9.04 -10.41 -3.86
CA GLY A 52 -8.81 -11.36 -2.77
C GLY A 52 -9.89 -12.43 -2.59
N GLU A 53 -11.08 -12.23 -3.16
CA GLU A 53 -12.13 -13.27 -3.24
C GLU A 53 -11.64 -14.49 -4.03
N SER A 54 -10.93 -14.28 -5.14
CA SER A 54 -10.24 -15.33 -5.88
C SER A 54 -8.85 -15.51 -5.31
N ARG A 55 -8.73 -16.34 -4.27
CA ARG A 55 -7.47 -16.56 -3.54
C ARG A 55 -6.27 -16.81 -4.46
N LEU A 56 -6.43 -17.64 -5.49
CA LEU A 56 -5.36 -17.94 -6.44
C LEU A 56 -4.90 -16.69 -7.21
N VAL A 57 -5.83 -15.90 -7.74
CA VAL A 57 -5.53 -14.68 -8.49
C VAL A 57 -4.99 -13.60 -7.57
N GLY A 58 -5.64 -13.38 -6.43
CA GLY A 58 -5.23 -12.42 -5.42
C GLY A 58 -3.80 -12.65 -4.92
N TYR A 59 -3.48 -13.87 -4.50
CA TYR A 59 -2.12 -14.20 -4.04
C TYR A 59 -1.08 -14.15 -5.14
N SER A 60 -1.44 -14.53 -6.38
CA SER A 60 -0.52 -14.41 -7.53
C SER A 60 -0.18 -12.94 -7.80
N LEU A 61 -1.19 -12.06 -7.81
CA LEU A 61 -1.00 -10.62 -8.02
C LEU A 61 -0.16 -10.00 -6.89
N ILE A 62 -0.44 -10.34 -5.63
CA ILE A 62 0.39 -9.90 -4.50
C ILE A 62 1.82 -10.40 -4.66
N GLY A 63 2.01 -11.67 -4.99
CA GLY A 63 3.34 -12.28 -5.20
C GLY A 63 4.14 -11.56 -6.29
N VAL A 64 3.53 -11.29 -7.44
CA VAL A 64 4.14 -10.52 -8.53
C VAL A 64 4.51 -9.12 -8.06
N GLY A 65 3.61 -8.43 -7.35
CA GLY A 65 3.87 -7.10 -6.83
C GLY A 65 5.04 -7.06 -5.83
N VAL A 66 5.13 -8.06 -4.94
CA VAL A 66 6.26 -8.21 -4.01
C VAL A 66 7.57 -8.48 -4.76
N LEU A 67 7.57 -9.36 -5.76
CA LEU A 67 8.76 -9.62 -6.59
C LEU A 67 9.24 -8.36 -7.31
N LEU A 68 8.33 -7.57 -7.89
CA LEU A 68 8.66 -6.30 -8.54
C LEU A 68 9.25 -5.30 -7.55
N ALA A 69 8.73 -5.23 -6.31
CA ALA A 69 9.27 -4.38 -5.27
C ALA A 69 10.70 -4.80 -4.88
N ILE A 70 10.97 -6.10 -4.75
CA ILE A 70 12.31 -6.62 -4.47
C ILE A 70 13.28 -6.25 -5.60
N ILE A 71 12.88 -6.44 -6.87
CA ILE A 71 13.69 -6.07 -8.03
C ILE A 71 14.02 -4.58 -8.04
N ASP A 72 13.05 -3.72 -7.71
CA ASP A 72 13.26 -2.27 -7.61
C ASP A 72 14.28 -1.91 -6.52
N ILE A 73 14.16 -2.54 -5.34
CA ILE A 73 15.09 -2.33 -4.22
C ILE A 73 16.50 -2.75 -4.62
N ILE A 74 16.68 -3.93 -5.21
CA ILE A 74 17.99 -4.42 -5.67
C ILE A 74 18.59 -3.47 -6.72
N LYS A 75 17.78 -2.99 -7.68
CA LYS A 75 18.24 -2.03 -8.71
C LYS A 75 18.68 -0.69 -8.12
N LYS A 76 18.07 -0.24 -7.02
CA LYS A 76 18.44 1.01 -6.33
C LYS A 76 19.64 0.88 -5.42
N LEU A 77 20.01 -0.33 -5.02
CA LEU A 77 21.17 -0.61 -4.18
C LEU A 77 22.50 -0.63 -4.97
N LYS A 78 22.42 -0.85 -6.29
CA LYS A 78 23.55 -0.78 -7.22
C LYS A 78 23.76 0.65 -7.71
#